data_AF-X1AGQ7-F1
#
_entry.id   AF-X1AGQ7-F1
#
_cell.length_a   1.000
_cell.length_b   1.000
_cell.length_c   1.000
_cell.angle_alpha   90.00
_cell.angle_beta   90.00
_cell.angle_gamma   90.00
#
_symmetry.space_group_name_H-M   'P 1'
#
loop_
_entity.id
_entity.type
_entity.pdbx_description
1 polymer ?
#
loop_
_entity_poly.entity_id
_entity_poly.type
_entity_poly.pdbx_seq_one_letter_code
_entity_poly.pdbx_strand_id
1 'polypeptide(L)'
;VVSIVLDESVPLIGAPEVWKLDADGNNCATSGKRCLTGKDITIAIIDTGVDYTHPDLGGCFGSGCKVIGGYDFINDDADPMDDHGHGTHCAATAAGDGVLKGVAPYADIISYKVLSSRGSGSWSDVIAGIERSVDPNQDGNFSDHVDIISMSLGGYGNPDDPVSTAVDNAVDNGVVAVIAAGNSGPGEQSIGSPGTSRKAITVGATDKNDYIAEFSSRGPVIWDNGAILKPDIVAPGVSICAAQWDDAWSKNECLDTEHTSISGTSMATPHV
;
A
#
# COMPACT_ATOMS: atom_id res chain seq x y z
N VAL A 1 3.51 -19.96 15.69
CA VAL A 1 2.90 -18.66 15.34
C VAL A 1 1.91 -18.96 14.25
N VAL A 2 0.62 -18.71 14.48
CA VAL A 2 -0.42 -19.00 13.47
C VAL A 2 -0.31 -17.91 12.41
N SER A 3 0.05 -18.28 11.18
CA SER A 3 0.03 -17.40 10.01
C SER A 3 -1.40 -16.93 9.76
N ILE A 4 -1.58 -15.66 9.39
CA ILE A 4 -2.86 -15.15 8.88
C ILE A 4 -2.74 -15.25 7.37
N VAL A 5 -3.53 -16.11 6.74
CA VAL A 5 -3.59 -16.13 5.28
C VAL A 5 -4.40 -14.88 4.83
N LEU A 6 -4.18 -14.33 3.63
CA LEU A 6 -4.91 -13.11 3.19
C LEU A 6 -6.44 -13.30 3.29
N ASP A 7 -6.88 -14.55 3.12
CA ASP A 7 -8.26 -15.00 3.28
C ASP A 7 -8.81 -14.87 4.72
N GLU A 8 -7.96 -14.60 5.71
CA GLU A 8 -8.35 -14.27 7.08
C GLU A 8 -8.24 -12.76 7.34
N SER A 9 -7.20 -12.07 6.82
CA SER A 9 -7.00 -10.64 7.10
C SER A 9 -8.00 -9.73 6.37
N VAL A 10 -8.33 -10.05 5.13
CA VAL A 10 -9.29 -9.28 4.31
C VAL A 10 -10.73 -9.37 4.87
N PRO A 11 -11.19 -10.53 5.38
CA PRO A 11 -12.45 -10.57 6.13
C PRO A 11 -12.45 -9.82 7.46
N LEU A 12 -11.31 -9.63 8.15
CA LEU A 12 -11.28 -8.86 9.42
C LEU A 12 -11.73 -7.42 9.22
N ILE A 13 -11.48 -6.84 8.04
CA ILE A 13 -11.94 -5.50 7.67
C ILE A 13 -13.30 -5.50 6.94
N GLY A 14 -13.93 -6.67 6.76
CA GLY A 14 -15.24 -6.80 6.13
C GLY A 14 -15.27 -6.57 4.61
N ALA A 15 -14.13 -6.66 3.92
CA ALA A 15 -14.07 -6.40 2.48
C ALA A 15 -14.96 -7.36 1.65
N PRO A 16 -15.07 -8.67 1.93
CA PRO A 16 -15.93 -9.58 1.17
C PRO A 16 -17.43 -9.24 1.26
N GLU A 17 -17.87 -8.61 2.34
CA GLU A 17 -19.21 -8.06 2.48
C GLU A 17 -19.37 -6.82 1.61
N VAL A 18 -18.40 -5.90 1.64
CA VAL A 18 -18.39 -4.67 0.84
C VAL A 18 -18.40 -4.96 -0.66
N TRP A 19 -17.69 -6.00 -1.12
CA TRP A 19 -17.68 -6.40 -2.54
C TRP A 19 -19.06 -6.76 -3.09
N LYS A 20 -20.03 -7.08 -2.22
CA LYS A 20 -21.40 -7.41 -2.61
C LYS A 20 -22.31 -6.19 -2.60
N LEU A 21 -21.81 -5.03 -2.18
CA LEU A 21 -22.59 -3.80 -2.07
C LEU A 21 -22.41 -2.94 -3.32
N ASP A 22 -23.39 -2.09 -3.59
CA ASP A 22 -23.28 -0.94 -4.48
C ASP A 22 -23.02 0.35 -3.69
N ALA A 23 -22.87 1.48 -4.40
CA ALA A 23 -22.58 2.77 -3.79
C ALA A 23 -23.66 3.29 -2.81
N ASP A 24 -24.87 2.74 -2.85
CA ASP A 24 -25.95 3.09 -1.92
C ASP A 24 -26.05 2.10 -0.74
N GLY A 25 -25.14 1.12 -0.67
CA GLY A 25 -25.14 0.07 0.35
C GLY A 25 -26.14 -1.06 0.11
N ASN A 26 -26.71 -1.18 -1.09
CA ASN A 26 -27.58 -2.30 -1.44
C ASN A 26 -26.78 -3.45 -2.04
N ASN A 27 -27.33 -4.67 -2.02
CA ASN A 27 -26.70 -5.79 -2.70
C ASN A 27 -26.65 -5.54 -4.23
N CYS A 28 -25.45 -5.46 -4.80
CA CYS A 28 -25.25 -5.14 -6.21
C CYS A 28 -25.85 -6.19 -7.16
N ALA A 29 -25.96 -7.46 -6.72
CA ALA A 29 -26.58 -8.52 -7.52
C ALA A 29 -28.09 -8.34 -7.66
N THR A 30 -28.75 -7.63 -6.74
CA THR A 30 -30.20 -7.36 -6.81
C THR A 30 -30.52 -5.96 -7.32
N SER A 31 -29.69 -4.96 -7.01
CA SER A 31 -29.90 -3.59 -7.50
C SER A 31 -29.53 -3.42 -8.98
N GLY A 32 -28.68 -4.30 -9.52
CA GLY A 32 -28.13 -4.19 -10.87
C GLY A 32 -27.10 -3.07 -11.02
N LYS A 33 -26.73 -2.41 -9.92
CA LYS A 33 -25.66 -1.41 -9.89
C LYS A 33 -24.30 -2.09 -9.76
N ARG A 34 -23.24 -1.33 -10.01
CA ARG A 34 -21.86 -1.78 -9.90
C ARG A 34 -21.52 -2.20 -8.47
N CYS A 35 -20.84 -3.33 -8.33
CA CYS A 35 -20.29 -3.82 -7.07
C CYS A 35 -19.02 -3.05 -6.65
N LEU A 36 -18.79 -2.88 -5.35
CA LEU A 36 -17.64 -2.17 -4.79
C LEU A 36 -16.41 -3.09 -4.66
N THR A 37 -15.70 -3.33 -5.76
CA THR A 37 -14.53 -4.24 -5.82
C THR A 37 -13.21 -3.53 -6.19
N GLY A 38 -13.21 -2.20 -6.24
CA GLY A 38 -12.07 -1.39 -6.72
C GLY A 38 -11.96 -1.28 -8.24
N LYS A 39 -12.89 -1.85 -9.02
CA LYS A 39 -12.86 -1.70 -10.48
C LYS A 39 -12.82 -0.21 -10.87
N ASP A 40 -12.07 0.14 -11.92
CA ASP A 40 -11.83 1.51 -12.42
C ASP A 40 -11.18 2.44 -11.38
N ILE A 41 -10.56 1.88 -10.34
CA ILE A 41 -9.70 2.59 -9.39
C ILE A 41 -8.26 2.19 -9.68
N THR A 42 -7.38 3.17 -9.73
CA THR A 42 -5.93 2.98 -9.92
C THR A 42 -5.20 3.22 -8.61
N ILE A 43 -4.42 2.23 -8.16
CA ILE A 43 -3.59 2.29 -6.97
C ILE A 43 -2.12 2.36 -7.39
N ALA A 44 -1.45 3.46 -7.04
CA ALA A 44 0.00 3.56 -7.13
C ALA A 44 0.65 2.87 -5.93
N ILE A 45 1.42 1.82 -6.19
CA ILE A 45 2.27 1.16 -5.20
C ILE A 45 3.66 1.79 -5.31
N ILE A 46 4.00 2.63 -4.33
CA ILE A 46 5.30 3.31 -4.26
C ILE A 46 6.19 2.53 -3.28
N ASP A 47 7.01 1.62 -3.81
CA ASP A 47 7.72 0.61 -3.01
C ASP A 47 8.98 0.04 -3.73
N THR A 48 9.33 -1.24 -3.53
CA THR A 48 10.47 -1.93 -4.16
C THR A 48 10.22 -2.38 -5.60
N GLY A 49 9.08 -2.02 -6.18
CA GLY A 49 8.60 -2.56 -7.44
C GLY A 49 7.51 -3.60 -7.25
N VAL A 50 6.99 -4.16 -8.34
CA VAL A 50 5.94 -5.18 -8.31
C VAL A 50 6.27 -6.27 -9.30
N ASP A 51 6.25 -7.52 -8.86
CA ASP A 51 6.31 -8.68 -9.75
C ASP A 51 4.98 -8.84 -10.49
N TYR A 52 4.87 -8.12 -11.59
CA TYR A 52 3.73 -8.18 -12.49
C TYR A 52 3.58 -9.54 -13.19
N THR A 53 4.57 -10.45 -13.08
CA THR A 53 4.47 -11.81 -13.64
C THR A 53 3.80 -12.81 -12.69
N HIS A 54 3.60 -12.42 -11.43
CA HIS A 54 2.92 -13.24 -10.44
C HIS A 54 1.44 -13.49 -10.83
N PRO A 55 0.92 -14.72 -10.74
CA PRO A 55 -0.47 -15.03 -11.12
C PRO A 55 -1.52 -14.19 -10.38
N ASP A 56 -1.36 -13.99 -9.07
CA ASP A 56 -2.26 -13.14 -8.27
C ASP A 56 -2.25 -11.66 -8.69
N LEU A 57 -1.21 -11.23 -9.40
CA LEU A 57 -1.06 -9.88 -9.95
C LEU A 57 -1.33 -9.82 -11.46
N GLY A 58 -1.95 -10.86 -12.02
CA GLY A 58 -2.42 -10.92 -13.41
C GLY A 58 -1.44 -11.52 -14.41
N GLY A 59 -0.18 -11.73 -14.02
CA GLY A 59 0.82 -12.41 -14.86
C GLY A 59 1.24 -11.65 -16.12
N CYS A 60 1.03 -10.34 -16.19
CA CYS A 60 1.46 -9.50 -17.30
C CYS A 60 1.62 -8.02 -16.89
N PHE A 61 2.29 -7.24 -17.76
CA PHE A 61 2.54 -5.80 -17.56
C PHE A 61 2.02 -4.98 -18.74
N GLY A 62 1.42 -3.82 -18.44
CA GLY A 62 0.98 -2.84 -19.41
C GLY A 62 -0.53 -2.87 -19.72
N SER A 63 -0.92 -2.32 -20.87
CA SER A 63 -2.33 -2.16 -21.25
C SER A 63 -3.09 -3.50 -21.22
N GLY A 64 -4.17 -3.55 -20.43
CA GLY A 64 -5.02 -4.74 -20.28
C GLY A 64 -4.54 -5.75 -19.22
N CYS A 65 -3.47 -5.43 -18.51
CA CYS A 65 -2.98 -6.16 -17.34
C CYS A 65 -3.47 -5.51 -16.04
N LYS A 66 -3.35 -6.22 -14.92
CA LYS A 66 -3.61 -5.64 -13.59
C LYS A 66 -2.55 -4.61 -13.21
N VAL A 67 -1.28 -4.88 -13.50
CA VAL A 67 -0.22 -3.87 -13.42
C VAL A 67 -0.17 -3.13 -14.77
N ILE A 68 -0.85 -1.98 -14.84
CA ILE A 68 -1.10 -1.26 -16.10
C ILE A 68 0.09 -0.41 -16.56
N GLY A 69 1.05 -0.15 -15.67
CA GLY A 69 2.26 0.63 -15.98
C GLY A 69 3.11 0.89 -14.74
N GLY A 70 4.14 1.70 -14.90
CA GLY A 70 5.03 2.07 -13.81
C GLY A 70 6.36 2.65 -14.26
N TYR A 71 7.24 2.92 -13.29
CA TYR A 71 8.57 3.44 -13.52
C TYR A 71 9.51 3.02 -12.38
N ASP A 72 10.77 2.76 -12.71
CA ASP A 72 11.83 2.49 -11.76
C ASP A 72 12.73 3.72 -11.60
N PHE A 73 12.64 4.37 -10.44
CA PHE A 73 13.48 5.51 -10.08
C PHE A 73 14.85 5.10 -9.52
N ILE A 74 15.05 3.83 -9.15
CA ILE A 74 16.33 3.29 -8.71
C ILE A 74 17.25 3.02 -9.91
N ASN A 75 16.68 2.47 -10.98
CA ASN A 75 17.43 2.11 -12.19
C ASN A 75 17.22 3.08 -13.37
N ASP A 76 16.29 4.03 -13.24
CA ASP A 76 15.94 5.05 -14.23
C ASP A 76 15.45 4.46 -15.56
N ASP A 77 14.49 3.54 -15.46
CA ASP A 77 13.84 2.91 -16.62
C ASP A 77 12.33 2.67 -16.40
N ALA A 78 11.67 2.12 -17.41
CA ALA A 78 10.23 1.87 -17.42
C ALA A 78 9.86 0.45 -16.93
N ASP A 79 10.78 -0.27 -16.29
CA ASP A 79 10.58 -1.63 -15.77
C ASP A 79 10.58 -1.64 -14.24
N PRO A 80 9.40 -1.51 -13.59
CA PRO A 80 9.29 -1.44 -12.14
C PRO A 80 9.25 -2.84 -11.49
N MET A 81 9.93 -3.83 -12.07
CA MET A 81 10.01 -5.18 -11.55
C MET A 81 10.55 -5.19 -10.11
N ASP A 82 9.92 -5.98 -9.25
CA ASP A 82 10.40 -6.16 -7.89
C ASP A 82 11.68 -7.01 -7.88
N ASP A 83 12.62 -6.63 -7.02
CA ASP A 83 13.88 -7.34 -6.76
C ASP A 83 14.15 -7.51 -5.26
N HIS A 84 13.10 -7.31 -4.45
CA HIS A 84 13.11 -7.49 -2.99
C HIS A 84 11.92 -8.30 -2.48
N GLY A 85 10.73 -8.12 -3.06
CA GLY A 85 9.48 -8.81 -2.73
C GLY A 85 8.48 -8.00 -1.89
N HIS A 86 8.86 -6.82 -1.39
CA HIS A 86 8.02 -6.05 -0.48
C HIS A 86 6.88 -5.32 -1.19
N GLY A 87 7.17 -4.68 -2.31
CA GLY A 87 6.14 -4.05 -3.12
C GLY A 87 5.19 -5.08 -3.74
N THR A 88 5.67 -6.26 -4.15
CA THR A 88 4.82 -7.38 -4.60
C THR A 88 3.81 -7.82 -3.54
N HIS A 89 4.28 -7.99 -2.30
CA HIS A 89 3.43 -8.37 -1.17
C HIS A 89 2.38 -7.28 -0.87
N CYS A 90 2.79 -6.01 -0.89
CA CYS A 90 1.88 -4.88 -0.68
C CYS A 90 0.85 -4.75 -1.80
N ALA A 91 1.27 -4.90 -3.06
CA ALA A 91 0.42 -4.85 -4.24
C ALA A 91 -0.65 -5.96 -4.21
N ALA A 92 -0.26 -7.18 -3.85
CA ALA A 92 -1.18 -8.31 -3.73
C ALA A 92 -2.15 -8.13 -2.56
N THR A 93 -1.70 -7.56 -1.44
CA THR A 93 -2.58 -7.21 -0.32
C THR A 93 -3.65 -6.20 -0.75
N ALA A 94 -3.26 -5.17 -1.52
CA ALA A 94 -4.17 -4.14 -1.99
C ALA A 94 -5.16 -4.67 -3.03
N ALA A 95 -4.66 -5.36 -4.07
CA ALA A 95 -5.45 -5.62 -5.27
C ALA A 95 -5.16 -6.97 -5.95
N GLY A 96 -4.61 -7.95 -5.24
CA GLY A 96 -4.46 -9.32 -5.78
C GLY A 96 -5.81 -9.92 -6.19
N ASP A 97 -5.84 -10.67 -7.30
CA ASP A 97 -7.05 -11.34 -7.81
C ASP A 97 -6.77 -12.76 -8.31
N GLY A 98 -5.84 -13.46 -7.65
CA GLY A 98 -5.57 -14.86 -7.94
C GLY A 98 -6.12 -15.77 -6.85
N VAL A 99 -5.25 -16.65 -6.34
CA VAL A 99 -5.64 -17.59 -5.27
C VAL A 99 -5.97 -16.83 -4.00
N LEU A 100 -5.18 -15.80 -3.68
CA LEU A 100 -5.47 -14.84 -2.62
C LEU A 100 -6.03 -13.55 -3.24
N LYS A 101 -7.13 -13.07 -2.67
CA LYS A 101 -7.78 -11.81 -3.09
C LYS A 101 -7.39 -10.68 -2.14
N GLY A 102 -6.80 -9.63 -2.70
CA GLY A 102 -6.59 -8.37 -1.99
C GLY A 102 -7.89 -7.65 -1.69
N VAL A 103 -7.79 -6.51 -1.01
CA VAL A 103 -8.96 -5.71 -0.56
C VAL A 103 -9.79 -5.17 -1.71
N ALA A 104 -9.15 -4.76 -2.80
CA ALA A 104 -9.74 -4.19 -4.00
C ALA A 104 -9.34 -5.03 -5.22
N PRO A 105 -9.85 -6.27 -5.36
CA PRO A 105 -9.30 -7.24 -6.32
C PRO A 105 -9.43 -6.79 -7.78
N TYR A 106 -10.32 -5.86 -8.12
CA TYR A 106 -10.47 -5.35 -9.49
C TYR A 106 -9.86 -3.97 -9.71
N ALA A 107 -9.10 -3.44 -8.75
CA ALA A 107 -8.30 -2.25 -8.97
C ALA A 107 -7.12 -2.53 -9.91
N ASP A 108 -6.77 -1.50 -10.67
CA ASP A 108 -5.57 -1.44 -11.49
C ASP A 108 -4.40 -0.94 -10.63
N ILE A 109 -3.19 -1.39 -10.95
CA ILE A 109 -1.97 -1.06 -10.23
C ILE A 109 -1.02 -0.31 -11.14
N ILE A 110 -0.47 0.80 -10.65
CA ILE A 110 0.73 1.40 -11.20
C ILE A 110 1.87 1.19 -10.20
N SER A 111 3.00 0.66 -10.67
CA SER A 111 4.16 0.39 -9.81
C SER A 111 5.20 1.50 -9.94
N TYR A 112 5.53 2.17 -8.84
CA TYR A 112 6.65 3.11 -8.80
C TYR A 112 7.72 2.56 -7.87
N LYS A 113 8.78 2.03 -8.47
CA LYS A 113 9.91 1.48 -7.73
C LYS A 113 10.80 2.64 -7.27
N VAL A 114 10.76 2.89 -5.96
CA VAL A 114 11.54 3.94 -5.29
C VAL A 114 12.46 3.37 -4.20
N LEU A 115 12.39 2.06 -3.98
CA LEU A 115 13.24 1.31 -3.06
C LEU A 115 14.03 0.25 -3.84
N SER A 116 15.32 0.10 -3.52
CA SER A 116 16.21 -0.90 -4.10
C SER A 116 15.94 -2.32 -3.61
N SER A 117 16.63 -3.32 -4.17
CA SER A 117 16.70 -4.72 -3.69
C SER A 117 17.07 -4.92 -2.22
N ARG A 118 17.40 -3.86 -1.49
CA ARG A 118 17.65 -3.87 -0.04
C ARG A 118 16.48 -3.31 0.78
N GLY A 119 15.35 -3.00 0.15
CA GLY A 119 14.19 -2.39 0.80
C GLY A 119 14.48 -0.96 1.29
N SER A 120 15.35 -0.23 0.58
CA SER A 120 15.77 1.12 0.97
C SER A 120 15.95 2.02 -0.26
N GLY A 121 15.65 3.31 -0.09
CA GLY A 121 15.72 4.32 -1.16
C GLY A 121 15.89 5.73 -0.59
N SER A 122 15.92 6.73 -1.47
CA SER A 122 16.08 8.13 -1.09
C SER A 122 14.75 8.87 -1.02
N TRP A 123 14.66 9.94 -0.21
CA TRP A 123 13.46 10.78 -0.21
C TRP A 123 13.20 11.45 -1.56
N SER A 124 14.24 11.72 -2.35
CA SER A 124 14.06 12.24 -3.71
C SER A 124 13.33 11.26 -4.62
N ASP A 125 13.64 9.96 -4.54
CA ASP A 125 12.97 8.95 -5.37
C ASP A 125 11.52 8.75 -4.91
N VAL A 126 11.28 8.74 -3.60
CA VAL A 126 9.93 8.68 -3.03
C VAL A 126 9.09 9.87 -3.48
N ILE A 127 9.64 11.09 -3.40
CA ILE A 127 8.97 12.30 -3.88
C ILE A 127 8.70 12.21 -5.39
N ALA A 128 9.66 11.71 -6.18
CA ALA A 128 9.46 11.52 -7.62
C ALA A 128 8.33 10.52 -7.94
N GLY A 129 8.20 9.44 -7.16
CA GLY A 129 7.06 8.52 -7.26
C GLY A 129 5.73 9.17 -6.89
N ILE A 130 5.70 10.03 -5.85
CA ILE A 130 4.49 10.77 -5.45
C ILE A 130 4.07 11.75 -6.56
N GLU A 131 5.01 12.56 -7.07
CA GLU A 131 4.73 13.53 -8.13
C GLU A 131 4.30 12.82 -9.42
N ARG A 132 4.93 11.68 -9.77
CA ARG A 132 4.51 10.86 -10.92
C ARG A 132 3.12 10.25 -10.72
N SER A 133 2.67 10.05 -9.48
CA SER A 133 1.30 9.59 -9.21
C SER A 133 0.26 10.69 -9.44
N VAL A 134 0.63 11.96 -9.26
CA VAL A 134 -0.22 13.13 -9.52
C VAL A 134 -0.26 13.50 -11.00
N ASP A 135 0.83 13.24 -11.73
CA ASP A 135 0.94 13.48 -13.17
C ASP A 135 1.61 12.26 -13.87
N PRO A 136 0.87 11.15 -14.07
CA PRO A 136 1.43 9.91 -14.62
C PRO A 136 2.02 10.07 -16.02
N ASN A 137 1.41 10.95 -16.84
CA ASN A 137 1.84 11.19 -18.22
C ASN A 137 2.86 12.34 -18.36
N GLN A 138 3.08 13.13 -17.29
CA GLN A 138 4.02 14.26 -17.20
C GLN A 138 3.71 15.42 -18.15
N ASP A 139 2.43 15.67 -18.44
CA ASP A 139 1.98 16.77 -19.31
C ASP A 139 1.64 18.06 -18.55
N GLY A 140 1.70 18.04 -17.21
CA GLY A 140 1.36 19.14 -16.33
C GLY A 140 -0.15 19.33 -16.08
N ASN A 141 -0.99 18.39 -16.53
CA ASN A 141 -2.42 18.35 -16.26
C ASN A 141 -2.76 17.17 -15.36
N PHE A 142 -3.03 17.46 -14.09
CA PHE A 142 -3.26 16.44 -13.05
C PHE A 142 -4.61 15.72 -13.15
N SER A 143 -5.40 15.92 -14.22
CA SER A 143 -6.71 15.27 -14.35
C SER A 143 -6.66 13.75 -14.48
N ASP A 144 -5.50 13.20 -14.80
CA ASP A 144 -5.25 11.76 -14.92
C ASP A 144 -4.43 11.21 -13.74
N HIS A 145 -4.37 11.95 -12.62
CA HIS A 145 -3.80 11.47 -11.37
C HIS A 145 -4.33 10.07 -11.01
N VAL A 146 -3.52 9.27 -10.33
CA VAL A 146 -4.00 8.01 -9.75
C VAL A 146 -5.03 8.28 -8.65
N ASP A 147 -5.92 7.35 -8.36
CA ASP A 147 -6.92 7.55 -7.30
C ASP A 147 -6.30 7.42 -5.90
N ILE A 148 -5.38 6.47 -5.74
CA ILE A 148 -4.79 6.10 -4.45
C ILE A 148 -3.28 5.96 -4.58
N ILE A 149 -2.54 6.49 -3.61
CA ILE A 149 -1.13 6.16 -3.36
C ILE A 149 -1.06 5.30 -2.09
N SER A 150 -0.42 4.15 -2.18
CA SER A 150 -0.06 3.32 -1.03
C SER A 150 1.46 3.34 -0.84
N MET A 151 1.90 3.79 0.34
CA MET A 151 3.31 3.87 0.71
C MET A 151 3.60 3.09 1.99
N SER A 152 4.15 1.90 1.80
CA SER A 152 4.51 0.96 2.87
C SER A 152 5.95 1.15 3.35
N LEU A 153 6.36 2.41 3.45
CA LEU A 153 7.72 2.84 3.75
C LEU A 153 7.72 3.96 4.81
N GLY A 154 8.88 4.19 5.42
CA GLY A 154 9.02 5.31 6.34
C GLY A 154 10.43 5.44 6.91
N GLY A 155 10.68 6.60 7.51
CA GLY A 155 11.95 6.94 8.13
C GLY A 155 11.81 8.15 9.06
N TYR A 156 12.93 8.60 9.61
CA TYR A 156 12.93 9.77 10.48
C TYR A 156 12.51 11.03 9.71
N GLY A 157 11.57 11.80 10.27
CA GLY A 157 11.07 13.03 9.68
C GLY A 157 9.93 13.64 10.49
N ASN A 158 9.34 14.73 9.98
CA ASN A 158 8.24 15.45 10.60
C ASN A 158 7.32 16.08 9.55
N PRO A 159 6.14 16.60 9.93
CA PRO A 159 5.16 17.09 8.96
C PRO A 159 5.63 18.26 8.06
N ASP A 160 6.73 18.95 8.40
CA ASP A 160 7.28 20.07 7.61
C ASP A 160 8.38 19.63 6.63
N ASP A 161 8.71 18.33 6.56
CA ASP A 161 9.71 17.84 5.62
C ASP A 161 9.19 17.75 4.17
N PRO A 162 10.09 17.70 3.17
CA PRO A 162 9.70 17.72 1.77
C PRO A 162 8.81 16.55 1.34
N VAL A 163 9.01 15.35 1.89
CA VAL A 163 8.21 14.18 1.51
C VAL A 163 6.79 14.28 2.08
N SER A 164 6.63 14.75 3.32
CA SER A 164 5.32 15.02 3.92
C SER A 164 4.57 16.13 3.20
N THR A 165 5.30 17.15 2.74
CA THR A 165 4.74 18.23 1.91
C THR A 165 4.28 17.71 0.54
N ALA A 166 5.09 16.87 -0.12
CA ALA A 166 4.71 16.25 -1.40
C ALA A 166 3.44 15.41 -1.27
N VAL A 167 3.31 14.65 -0.18
CA VAL A 167 2.09 13.91 0.14
C VAL A 167 0.90 14.84 0.33
N ASP A 168 1.04 15.88 1.17
CA ASP A 168 -0.04 16.84 1.41
C ASP A 168 -0.49 17.51 0.10
N ASN A 169 0.44 17.81 -0.81
CA ASN A 169 0.13 18.36 -2.14
C ASN A 169 -0.57 17.34 -3.05
N ALA A 170 -0.17 16.06 -3.03
CA ALA A 170 -0.86 15.03 -3.79
C ALA A 170 -2.33 14.89 -3.34
N VAL A 171 -2.57 14.96 -2.03
CA VAL A 171 -3.93 14.95 -1.47
C VAL A 171 -4.73 16.18 -1.89
N ASP A 172 -4.12 17.36 -1.93
CA ASP A 172 -4.78 18.58 -2.42
C ASP A 172 -5.16 18.51 -3.90
N ASN A 173 -4.48 17.67 -4.68
CA ASN A 173 -4.79 17.43 -6.10
C ASN A 173 -5.79 16.28 -6.32
N GLY A 174 -6.35 15.71 -5.25
CA GLY A 174 -7.43 14.72 -5.34
C GLY A 174 -7.01 13.27 -5.13
N VAL A 175 -5.73 13.00 -4.89
CA VAL A 175 -5.21 11.65 -4.64
C VAL A 175 -5.41 11.25 -3.18
N VAL A 176 -5.91 10.05 -2.90
CA VAL A 176 -5.94 9.53 -1.53
C VAL A 176 -4.57 8.94 -1.19
N ALA A 177 -3.89 9.46 -0.16
CA ALA A 177 -2.60 8.93 0.28
C ALA A 177 -2.77 8.07 1.54
N VAL A 178 -2.35 6.80 1.46
CA VAL A 178 -2.38 5.82 2.55
C VAL A 178 -0.95 5.41 2.89
N ILE A 179 -0.54 5.59 4.14
CA ILE A 179 0.88 5.55 4.54
C ILE A 179 1.07 4.76 5.83
N ALA A 180 2.13 3.96 5.88
CA ALA A 180 2.53 3.23 7.08
C ALA A 180 2.88 4.17 8.25
N ALA A 181 2.38 3.86 9.45
CA ALA A 181 2.76 4.58 10.67
C ALA A 181 4.24 4.34 11.06
N GLY A 182 4.79 3.18 10.69
CA GLY A 182 6.14 2.75 11.05
C GLY A 182 6.16 1.60 12.06
N ASN A 183 7.34 0.97 12.16
CA ASN A 183 7.58 -0.23 12.98
C ASN A 183 8.49 0.07 14.19
N SER A 184 8.40 1.28 14.77
CA SER A 184 9.27 1.75 15.87
C SER A 184 8.54 1.90 17.21
N GLY A 185 7.39 1.25 17.36
CA GLY A 185 6.68 1.13 18.63
C GLY A 185 7.42 0.26 19.66
N PRO A 186 6.86 0.13 20.88
CA PRO A 186 5.57 0.67 21.32
C PRO A 186 5.66 2.07 21.95
N GLY A 187 6.85 2.68 21.99
CA GLY A 187 7.03 4.02 22.58
C GLY A 187 6.23 5.09 21.84
N GLU A 188 5.73 6.08 22.59
CA GLU A 188 5.10 7.29 22.02
C GLU A 188 6.06 8.06 21.10
N GLN A 189 5.51 8.88 20.20
CA GLN A 189 6.26 9.72 19.26
C GLN A 189 7.23 8.93 18.36
N SER A 190 6.81 7.75 17.92
CA SER A 190 7.59 6.84 17.08
C SER A 190 7.12 6.79 15.62
N ILE A 191 6.14 7.61 15.24
CA ILE A 191 5.69 7.74 13.84
C ILE A 191 6.71 8.57 13.07
N GLY A 192 7.15 8.03 11.94
CA GLY A 192 8.10 8.66 11.02
C GLY A 192 7.43 9.21 9.77
N SER A 193 8.19 9.91 8.94
CA SER A 193 7.72 10.39 7.65
C SER A 193 7.76 9.28 6.59
N PRO A 194 6.85 9.30 5.60
CA PRO A 194 5.81 10.31 5.39
C PRO A 194 4.53 10.10 6.22
N GLY A 195 4.49 9.12 7.15
CA GLY A 195 3.35 8.89 8.04
C GLY A 195 3.03 10.06 9.00
N THR A 196 3.89 11.08 9.06
CA THR A 196 3.64 12.36 9.74
C THR A 196 2.89 13.38 8.88
N SER A 197 2.64 13.12 7.59
CA SER A 197 1.85 14.01 6.72
C SER A 197 0.50 14.36 7.36
N ARG A 198 0.07 15.61 7.17
CA ARG A 198 -1.17 16.12 7.79
C ARG A 198 -2.40 15.56 7.10
N LYS A 199 -2.32 15.32 5.79
CA LYS A 199 -3.48 15.00 4.95
C LYS A 199 -3.57 13.53 4.55
N ALA A 200 -2.49 12.76 4.70
CA ALA A 200 -2.53 11.33 4.48
C ALA A 200 -3.34 10.58 5.55
N ILE A 201 -3.77 9.37 5.21
CA ILE A 201 -4.26 8.37 6.14
C ILE A 201 -3.07 7.54 6.61
N THR A 202 -2.66 7.72 7.86
CA THR A 202 -1.56 7.00 8.48
C THR A 202 -2.10 5.76 9.18
N VAL A 203 -1.56 4.59 8.84
CA VAL A 203 -2.11 3.28 9.23
C VAL A 203 -1.18 2.55 10.20
N GLY A 204 -1.69 2.27 11.41
CA GLY A 204 -1.04 1.36 12.37
C GLY A 204 -1.40 -0.11 12.12
N ALA A 205 -0.72 -1.04 12.79
CA ALA A 205 -0.90 -2.47 12.59
C ALA A 205 -1.58 -3.16 13.78
N THR A 206 -2.56 -4.03 13.50
CA THR A 206 -3.16 -4.98 14.45
C THR A 206 -2.81 -6.42 14.10
N ASP A 207 -2.93 -7.30 15.09
CA ASP A 207 -2.99 -8.75 14.89
C ASP A 207 -4.43 -9.23 14.64
N LYS A 208 -4.61 -10.53 14.42
CA LYS A 208 -5.93 -11.14 14.16
C LYS A 208 -6.96 -11.03 15.28
N ASN A 209 -6.53 -10.65 16.49
CA ASN A 209 -7.44 -10.45 17.62
C ASN A 209 -7.78 -8.97 17.81
N ASP A 210 -7.47 -8.13 16.82
CA ASP A 210 -7.56 -6.67 16.86
C ASP A 210 -6.72 -6.03 17.98
N TYR A 211 -5.69 -6.72 18.47
CA TYR A 211 -4.71 -6.10 19.35
C TYR A 211 -3.68 -5.35 18.53
N ILE A 212 -3.37 -4.12 18.96
CA ILE A 212 -2.36 -3.33 18.29
C ILE A 212 -0.99 -3.98 18.46
N ALA A 213 -0.30 -4.21 17.35
CA ALA A 213 1.00 -4.86 17.34
C ALA A 213 2.04 -4.02 18.13
N GLU A 214 2.91 -4.68 18.89
CA GLU A 214 3.91 -4.01 19.73
C GLU A 214 4.83 -3.11 18.90
N PHE A 215 5.25 -3.57 17.72
CA PHE A 215 6.11 -2.80 16.82
C PHE A 215 5.41 -1.59 16.19
N SER A 216 4.07 -1.56 16.15
CA SER A 216 3.36 -0.50 15.45
C SER A 216 3.64 0.84 16.13
N SER A 217 4.15 1.80 15.36
CA SER A 217 4.48 3.13 15.87
C SER A 217 3.27 3.82 16.50
N ARG A 218 3.55 4.70 17.47
CA ARG A 218 2.57 5.42 18.26
C ARG A 218 2.77 6.92 18.12
N GLY A 219 1.67 7.65 18.03
CA GLY A 219 1.70 9.10 18.17
C GLY A 219 1.79 9.55 19.63
N PRO A 220 1.44 10.82 19.89
CA PRO A 220 1.21 11.85 18.87
C PRO A 220 2.49 12.11 18.05
N VAL A 221 2.36 12.75 16.88
CA VAL A 221 3.51 13.33 16.19
C VAL A 221 3.73 14.71 16.80
N ILE A 222 4.91 14.95 17.37
CA ILE A 222 5.31 16.22 17.96
C ILE A 222 6.58 16.69 17.27
N TRP A 223 6.61 17.97 16.89
CA TRP A 223 7.78 18.63 16.32
C TRP A 223 7.80 20.11 16.73
N ASP A 224 8.81 20.85 16.29
CA ASP A 224 9.06 22.23 16.74
C ASP A 224 7.84 23.16 16.58
N ASN A 225 7.02 22.95 15.55
CA ASN A 225 5.90 23.83 15.21
C ASN A 225 4.52 23.29 15.60
N GLY A 226 4.43 22.19 16.34
CA GLY A 226 3.15 21.71 16.84
C GLY A 226 3.05 20.23 17.14
N ALA A 227 1.81 19.77 17.24
CA ALA A 227 1.47 18.37 17.42
C ALA A 227 0.25 18.01 16.57
N ILE A 228 0.25 16.80 16.03
CA ILE A 228 -0.90 16.21 15.34
C ILE A 228 -1.15 14.80 15.87
N LEU A 229 -2.41 14.38 15.89
CA LEU A 229 -2.80 13.03 16.26
C LEU A 229 -2.67 12.12 15.05
N LYS A 230 -1.81 11.10 15.19
CA LYS A 230 -1.59 9.98 14.26
C LYS A 230 -1.28 8.71 15.09
N PRO A 231 -1.45 7.49 14.58
CA PRO A 231 -2.04 7.16 13.28
C PRO A 231 -3.55 7.47 13.28
N ASP A 232 -4.15 7.60 12.10
CA ASP A 232 -5.60 7.90 11.98
C ASP A 232 -6.43 6.64 12.25
N ILE A 233 -5.95 5.50 11.75
CA ILE A 233 -6.61 4.20 11.84
C ILE A 233 -5.58 3.07 11.99
N VAL A 234 -6.08 1.86 12.24
CA VAL A 234 -5.28 0.64 12.26
C VAL A 234 -5.92 -0.42 11.36
N ALA A 235 -5.10 -1.30 10.80
CA ALA A 235 -5.55 -2.42 9.98
C ALA A 235 -4.66 -3.66 10.23
N PRO A 236 -5.07 -4.86 9.78
CA PRO A 236 -4.29 -6.08 9.96
C PRO A 236 -2.88 -5.96 9.37
N GLY A 237 -1.85 -6.14 10.19
CA GLY A 237 -0.45 -6.00 9.76
C GLY A 237 0.50 -7.03 10.36
N VAL A 238 0.00 -8.05 11.05
CA VAL A 238 0.81 -9.11 11.66
C VAL A 238 0.58 -10.42 10.93
N SER A 239 1.66 -11.06 10.47
CA SER A 239 1.65 -12.36 9.78
C SER A 239 0.70 -12.40 8.57
N ILE A 240 0.69 -11.35 7.75
CA ILE A 240 -0.15 -11.24 6.56
C ILE A 240 0.49 -12.04 5.43
N CYS A 241 -0.23 -13.04 4.94
CA CYS A 241 0.14 -13.83 3.76
C CYS A 241 -0.27 -13.10 2.48
N ALA A 242 0.64 -12.93 1.52
CA ALA A 242 0.33 -12.42 0.18
C ALA A 242 1.39 -12.91 -0.81
N ALA A 243 1.31 -12.47 -2.06
CA ALA A 243 2.23 -12.86 -3.13
C ALA A 243 3.70 -12.68 -2.74
N GLN A 244 4.51 -13.66 -3.13
CA GLN A 244 5.95 -13.71 -2.95
C GLN A 244 6.64 -13.48 -4.29
N TRP A 245 7.64 -12.61 -4.32
CA TRP A 245 8.55 -12.53 -5.46
C TRP A 245 9.66 -13.60 -5.33
N ASP A 246 9.83 -14.45 -6.35
CA ASP A 246 10.84 -15.51 -6.45
C ASP A 246 11.00 -16.31 -5.12
N ASP A 247 12.18 -16.34 -4.52
CA ASP A 247 12.45 -17.00 -3.23
C ASP A 247 12.54 -16.04 -2.04
N ALA A 248 12.15 -14.77 -2.23
CA ALA A 248 12.20 -13.75 -1.19
C ALA A 248 11.33 -14.16 -0.01
N TRP A 249 11.95 -14.14 1.18
CA TRP A 249 11.27 -14.52 2.42
C TRP A 249 10.64 -15.93 2.40
N SER A 250 11.15 -16.84 1.56
CA SER A 250 10.70 -18.24 1.44
C SER A 250 10.66 -19.03 2.76
N LYS A 251 11.38 -18.57 3.79
CA LYS A 251 11.30 -19.14 5.15
C LYS A 251 9.97 -18.89 5.87
N ASN A 252 9.14 -17.99 5.35
CA ASN A 252 7.84 -17.62 5.89
C ASN A 252 6.69 -18.02 4.96
N GLU A 253 6.88 -19.07 4.15
CA GLU A 253 5.84 -19.67 3.31
C GLU A 253 4.52 -19.83 4.09
N CYS A 254 3.42 -19.36 3.52
CA CYS A 254 2.13 -19.32 4.22
C CYS A 254 0.99 -20.06 3.51
N LEU A 255 1.06 -20.24 2.19
CA LEU A 255 0.09 -21.02 1.42
C LEU A 255 0.79 -22.04 0.52
N ASP A 256 1.71 -21.56 -0.31
CA ASP A 256 2.58 -22.33 -1.19
C ASP A 256 3.84 -21.51 -1.48
N THR A 257 4.71 -22.00 -2.37
CA THR A 257 6.00 -21.36 -2.70
C THR A 257 5.87 -19.97 -3.34
N GLU A 258 4.69 -19.59 -3.79
CA GLU A 258 4.38 -18.26 -4.38
C GLU A 258 3.80 -17.29 -3.33
N HIS A 259 3.68 -17.70 -2.06
CA HIS A 259 3.06 -16.86 -1.02
C HIS A 259 3.83 -16.87 0.30
N THR A 260 4.07 -15.68 0.84
CA THR A 260 4.84 -15.50 2.07
C THR A 260 4.12 -14.61 3.08
N SER A 261 4.34 -14.91 4.36
CA SER A 261 3.77 -14.18 5.50
C SER A 261 4.77 -13.20 6.09
N ILE A 262 4.45 -11.91 6.07
CA ILE A 262 5.27 -10.86 6.68
C ILE A 262 4.46 -9.98 7.64
N SER A 263 5.15 -9.25 8.50
CA SER A 263 4.55 -8.38 9.52
C SER A 263 5.12 -6.98 9.43
N GLY A 264 4.26 -5.97 9.54
CA GLY A 264 4.62 -4.57 9.57
C GLY A 264 3.38 -3.69 9.38
N THR A 265 3.49 -2.41 9.73
CA THR A 265 2.52 -1.39 9.27
C THR A 265 2.49 -1.30 7.74
N SER A 266 3.58 -1.74 7.09
CA SER A 266 3.66 -1.95 5.65
C SER A 266 2.61 -2.92 5.10
N MET A 267 2.17 -3.90 5.88
CA MET A 267 1.10 -4.82 5.46
C MET A 267 -0.28 -4.27 5.84
N ALA A 268 -0.37 -3.49 6.92
CA ALA A 268 -1.61 -2.82 7.31
C ALA A 268 -2.02 -1.72 6.30
N THR A 269 -1.05 -0.99 5.77
CA THR A 269 -1.26 0.12 4.82
C THR A 269 -2.07 -0.30 3.59
N PRO A 270 -1.69 -1.33 2.80
CA PRO A 270 -2.44 -1.76 1.63
C PRO A 270 -3.79 -2.43 1.93
N HIS A 271 -4.16 -2.62 3.20
CA HIS A 271 -5.53 -3.04 3.55
C HIS A 271 -6.54 -1.88 3.50
N VAL A 272 -6.06 -0.63 3.51
CA VAL A 272 -6.85 0.61 3.58
C VAL A 272 -6.86 1.28 2.22
#